data_AF-A0A921SN73-F1
#
_entry.id   AF-A0A921SN73-F1
#
_cell.length_a   1.000
_cell.length_b   1.000
_cell.length_c   1.000
_cell.angle_alpha   90.00
_cell.angle_beta   90.00
_cell.angle_gamma   90.00
#
_symmetry.space_group_name_H-M   'P 1'
#
loop_
_entity.id
_entity.type
_entity.pdbx_description
1 polymer ?
#
loop_
_entity_poly.entity_id
_entity_poly.type
_entity_poly.pdbx_seq_one_letter_code
_entity_poly.pdbx_strand_id
1 'polypeptide(L)'
;MRYVLPAVIIVIGLITGMFGVLQKTVWAPDDQRTATVQLDEPGPVVVIEPGVLNLYPTPAQLTATAADPGQEITISRTTKENADAWVGASDVTRITGLQDETTLAAQTTTGGEG
;
A
#
# COMPACT_ATOMS: atom_id res chain seq x y z
N MET A 1 10.04 -57.01 13.87
CA MET A 1 9.96 -55.54 13.69
C MET A 1 8.50 -55.08 13.79
N ARG A 2 7.90 -55.08 14.99
CA ARG A 2 6.45 -54.77 15.17
C ARG A 2 6.12 -53.27 15.30
N TYR A 3 7.13 -52.45 15.61
CA TYR A 3 6.96 -51.01 15.88
C TYR A 3 7.42 -50.11 14.73
N VAL A 4 7.94 -50.68 13.64
CA VAL A 4 8.45 -49.91 12.50
C VAL A 4 7.31 -49.20 11.77
N LEU A 5 6.21 -49.91 11.50
CA LEU A 5 5.04 -49.35 10.83
C LEU A 5 4.40 -48.17 11.61
N PRO A 6 4.07 -48.30 12.91
CA PRO A 6 3.56 -47.16 13.67
C PRO A 6 4.57 -46.02 13.81
N ALA A 7 5.88 -46.32 13.93
CA ALA A 7 6.91 -45.28 13.95
C ALA A 7 6.95 -44.49 12.63
N VAL A 8 6.85 -45.16 11.48
CA VAL A 8 6.80 -44.49 10.16
C VAL A 8 5.56 -43.62 10.02
N ILE A 9 4.39 -44.10 10.45
CA ILE A 9 3.14 -43.31 10.42
C ILE A 9 3.26 -42.05 11.28
N ILE A 10 3.86 -42.17 12.48
CA ILE A 10 4.09 -41.02 13.36
C ILE A 10 5.00 -40.00 12.68
N VAL A 11 6.12 -40.46 12.08
CA VAL A 11 7.06 -39.57 11.39
C VAL A 11 6.39 -38.85 10.21
N ILE A 12 5.58 -39.56 9.42
CA ILE A 12 4.82 -38.95 8.32
C ILE A 12 3.85 -37.90 8.85
N GLY A 13 3.11 -38.20 9.93
CA GLY A 13 2.20 -37.25 10.56
C GLY A 13 2.91 -35.99 11.06
N LEU A 14 4.08 -36.13 11.65
CA LEU A 14 4.91 -35.00 12.09
C LEU A 14 5.37 -34.14 10.92
N ILE A 15 5.84 -34.77 9.83
CA ILE A 15 6.26 -34.06 8.62
C ILE A 15 5.08 -33.31 8.01
N THR A 16 3.92 -33.96 7.82
CA THR A 16 2.72 -33.32 7.28
C THR A 16 2.25 -32.16 8.15
N GLY A 17 2.27 -32.31 9.48
CA GLY A 17 1.94 -31.23 10.41
C GLY A 17 2.89 -30.04 10.28
N MET A 18 4.20 -30.29 10.20
CA MET A 18 5.21 -29.25 10.01
C MET A 18 5.03 -28.51 8.68
N PHE A 19 4.79 -29.24 7.58
CA PHE A 19 4.49 -28.64 6.28
C PHE A 19 3.23 -27.76 6.31
N GLY A 20 2.19 -28.17 7.04
CA GLY A 20 1.00 -27.35 7.23
C GLY A 20 1.29 -26.02 7.95
N VAL A 21 2.15 -26.04 8.97
CA VAL A 21 2.58 -24.83 9.68
C VAL A 21 3.45 -23.94 8.80
N LEU A 22 4.36 -24.52 8.02
CA LEU A 22 5.23 -23.78 7.11
C LEU A 22 4.45 -23.09 5.99
N GLN A 23 3.42 -23.76 5.44
CA GLN A 23 2.50 -23.15 4.48
C GLN A 23 1.79 -21.91 5.03
N LYS A 24 1.49 -21.89 6.34
CA LYS A 24 0.82 -20.77 7.00
C LYS A 24 1.76 -19.64 7.43
N THR A 25 3.07 -19.90 7.53
CA THR A 25 4.04 -18.94 8.06
C THR A 25 4.99 -18.44 6.99
N VAL A 26 5.92 -19.29 6.54
CA VAL A 26 7.00 -18.92 5.61
C VAL A 26 6.50 -18.80 4.17
N TRP A 27 5.46 -19.54 3.81
CA TRP A 27 4.92 -19.53 2.44
C TRP A 27 3.53 -18.91 2.33
N ALA A 28 3.03 -18.29 3.40
CA ALA A 28 1.82 -17.51 3.29
C ALA A 28 2.11 -16.33 2.35
N PRO A 29 1.33 -16.15 1.27
CA PRO A 29 1.44 -14.95 0.45
C PRO A 29 1.13 -13.74 1.33
N ASP A 30 1.75 -12.60 1.02
CA ASP A 30 1.49 -11.37 1.73
C ASP A 30 0.01 -11.00 1.56
N ASP A 31 -0.72 -10.91 2.68
CA ASP A 31 -2.13 -10.49 2.69
C ASP A 31 -2.27 -8.98 2.42
N GLN A 32 -1.15 -8.25 2.38
CA GLN A 32 -1.11 -6.81 2.19
C GLN A 32 -0.65 -6.46 0.77
N ARG A 33 -1.51 -5.75 0.03
CA ARG A 33 -1.18 -5.15 -1.25
C ARG A 33 -0.65 -3.75 -1.01
N THR A 34 0.67 -3.58 -1.15
CA THR A 34 1.34 -2.30 -1.02
C THR A 34 1.54 -1.68 -2.39
N ALA A 35 1.07 -0.45 -2.57
CA ALA A 35 1.38 0.36 -3.73
C ALA A 35 2.14 1.62 -3.32
N THR A 36 3.19 1.96 -4.05
CA THR A 36 4.08 3.08 -3.74
C THR A 36 4.29 3.95 -4.97
N VAL A 37 4.49 5.23 -4.75
CA VAL A 37 4.97 6.16 -5.77
C VAL A 37 6.04 7.03 -5.13
N GLN A 38 7.15 7.19 -5.83
CA GLN A 38 8.15 8.20 -5.50
C GLN A 38 7.81 9.44 -6.30
N LEU A 39 7.72 10.58 -5.63
CA LEU A 39 7.45 11.87 -6.26
C LEU A 39 8.79 12.60 -6.34
N ASP A 40 9.39 12.64 -7.54
CA ASP A 40 10.69 13.28 -7.74
C ASP A 40 10.60 14.82 -7.64
N GLU A 41 9.51 15.41 -8.16
CA GLU A 41 9.21 16.84 -8.09
C GLU A 41 7.71 17.06 -7.81
N PRO A 42 7.23 16.78 -6.59
CA PRO A 42 5.84 17.03 -6.25
C PRO A 42 5.56 18.54 -6.22
N GLY A 43 4.33 18.92 -6.59
CA GLY A 43 3.83 20.26 -6.27
C GLY A 43 3.83 20.51 -4.74
N PRO A 44 3.70 21.78 -4.30
CA PRO A 44 3.63 22.14 -2.88
C PRO A 44 2.49 21.44 -2.13
N VAL A 45 1.50 20.91 -2.83
CA VAL A 45 0.40 20.13 -2.28
C VAL A 45 0.24 18.81 -3.05
N VAL A 46 0.08 17.72 -2.30
CA VAL A 46 -0.28 16.40 -2.82
C VAL A 46 -1.71 16.08 -2.41
N VAL A 47 -2.58 15.77 -3.38
CA VAL A 47 -3.97 15.40 -3.16
C VAL A 47 -4.19 13.95 -3.53
N ILE A 48 -4.78 13.18 -2.62
CA ILE A 48 -5.22 11.82 -2.89
C ILE A 48 -6.69 11.89 -3.32
N GLU A 49 -7.00 11.46 -4.55
CA GLU A 49 -8.36 11.48 -5.06
C GLU A 49 -9.28 10.53 -4.27
N PRO A 50 -10.57 10.87 -4.15
CA PRO A 50 -11.53 10.00 -3.50
C PRO A 50 -11.61 8.66 -4.26
N GLY A 51 -11.60 7.57 -3.50
CA GLY A 51 -11.62 6.22 -4.05
C GLY A 51 -10.26 5.52 -4.06
N VAL A 52 -9.13 6.24 -4.05
CA VAL A 52 -7.79 5.62 -4.01
C VAL A 52 -7.57 4.78 -2.75
N LEU A 53 -8.02 5.27 -1.60
CA LEU A 53 -7.95 4.53 -0.33
C LEU A 53 -9.04 3.45 -0.20
N ASN A 54 -9.99 3.40 -1.14
CA ASN A 54 -11.11 2.47 -1.14
C ASN A 54 -11.13 1.59 -2.41
N LEU A 55 -9.98 1.42 -3.08
CA LEU A 55 -9.87 0.56 -4.26
C LEU A 55 -10.22 -0.90 -3.95
N TYR A 56 -10.06 -1.29 -2.68
CA TYR A 56 -10.41 -2.59 -2.16
C TYR A 56 -11.35 -2.45 -0.95
N PRO A 57 -12.16 -3.47 -0.64
CA PRO A 57 -13.11 -3.44 0.49
C PRO A 57 -12.42 -3.51 1.86
N THR A 58 -11.10 -3.65 1.91
CA THR A 58 -10.30 -3.69 3.14
C THR A 58 -9.83 -2.29 3.56
N PRO A 59 -9.65 -2.04 4.86
CA PRO A 59 -9.08 -0.77 5.33
C PRO A 59 -7.69 -0.52 4.75
N ALA A 60 -7.47 0.65 4.14
CA ALA A 60 -6.16 1.04 3.63
C ALA A 60 -5.33 1.76 4.70
N GLN A 61 -4.03 1.46 4.75
CA GLN A 61 -3.05 2.20 5.55
C GLN A 61 -2.29 3.16 4.65
N LEU A 62 -2.31 4.45 4.99
CA LEU A 62 -1.53 5.47 4.30
C LEU A 62 -0.25 5.76 5.09
N THR A 63 0.89 5.70 4.40
CA THR A 63 2.19 6.13 4.92
C THR A 63 2.77 7.15 3.96
N ALA A 64 3.11 8.32 4.48
CA ALA A 64 3.84 9.35 3.75
C ALA A 64 5.21 9.50 4.40
N THR A 65 6.26 9.53 3.58
CA THR A 65 7.65 9.65 4.04
C THR A 65 8.30 10.79 3.27
N ALA A 66 8.89 11.73 4.01
CA ALA A 66 9.63 12.81 3.40
C ALA A 66 10.98 12.28 2.92
N ALA A 67 11.48 12.82 1.81
CA ALA A 67 12.83 12.53 1.36
C ALA A 67 13.89 13.08 2.34
N ASP A 68 13.61 14.24 2.95
CA ASP A 68 14.44 14.84 3.99
C ASP A 68 13.86 14.56 5.39
N PRO A 69 14.64 14.01 6.33
CA PRO A 69 14.20 13.76 7.71
C PRO A 69 13.79 15.03 8.49
N GLY A 70 14.19 16.22 8.04
CA GLY A 70 13.78 17.50 8.65
C GLY A 70 12.47 18.09 8.12
N GLN A 71 11.89 17.50 7.07
CA GLN A 71 10.68 18.04 6.44
C GLN A 71 9.42 17.54 7.17
N GLU A 72 8.65 18.49 7.71
CA GLU A 72 7.37 18.19 8.35
C GLU A 72 6.31 17.82 7.31
N ILE A 73 5.65 16.68 7.50
CA ILE A 73 4.51 16.25 6.70
C ILE A 73 3.24 16.48 7.51
N THR A 74 2.31 17.26 6.97
CA THR A 74 0.96 17.40 7.50
C THR A 74 -0.04 16.67 6.61
N ILE A 75 -0.75 15.70 7.17
CA ILE A 75 -1.83 15.00 6.50
C ILE A 75 -3.16 15.54 7.03
N SER A 76 -4.00 16.03 6.13
CA SER A 76 -5.36 16.47 6.46
C SER A 76 -6.38 15.76 5.58
N ARG A 77 -7.61 15.64 6.08
CA ARG A 77 -8.74 15.04 5.34
C ARG A 77 -9.81 16.10 5.13
N THR A 78 -10.30 16.20 3.91
CA THR A 78 -11.40 17.08 3.55
C THR A 78 -12.22 16.49 2.39
N THR A 79 -13.30 17.15 1.98
CA THR A 79 -14.07 16.77 0.79
C THR A 79 -13.32 17.18 -0.48
N LYS A 80 -13.61 16.52 -1.61
CA LYS A 80 -12.97 16.85 -2.90
C LYS A 80 -13.13 18.34 -3.26
N GLU A 81 -14.34 18.88 -3.15
CA GLU A 81 -14.61 20.29 -3.44
C GLU A 81 -13.79 21.25 -2.56
N ASN A 82 -13.63 20.93 -1.27
CA ASN A 82 -12.82 21.76 -0.38
C ASN A 82 -11.32 21.62 -0.66
N ALA A 83 -10.85 20.41 -0.98
CA ALA A 83 -9.45 20.20 -1.38
C ALA A 83 -9.13 20.98 -2.67
N ASP A 84 -10.00 20.91 -3.67
CA ASP A 84 -9.86 21.61 -4.94
C ASP A 84 -9.89 23.15 -4.70
N ALA A 85 -10.76 23.64 -3.82
CA ALA A 85 -10.80 25.04 -3.44
C ALA A 85 -9.54 25.51 -2.68
N TRP A 86 -8.95 24.66 -1.83
CA TRP A 86 -7.72 24.98 -1.09
C TRP A 86 -6.48 24.97 -1.98
N VAL A 87 -6.40 24.06 -2.94
CA VAL A 87 -5.32 24.02 -3.93
C VAL A 87 -5.38 25.24 -4.85
N GLY A 88 -6.58 25.63 -5.27
CA GLY A 88 -6.79 26.78 -6.14
C GLY A 88 -6.00 26.65 -7.45
N ALA A 89 -5.26 27.71 -7.80
CA ALA A 89 -4.42 27.76 -8.99
C ALA A 89 -2.95 27.38 -8.73
N SER A 90 -2.67 26.67 -7.64
CA SER A 90 -1.30 26.23 -7.31
C SER A 90 -0.92 24.95 -8.03
N ASP A 91 0.37 24.71 -8.19
CA ASP A 91 0.90 23.41 -8.60
C ASP A 91 0.40 22.31 -7.65
N VAL A 92 -0.12 21.22 -8.21
CA VAL A 92 -0.65 20.11 -7.42
C VAL A 92 -0.29 18.76 -8.04
N THR A 93 0.11 17.83 -7.18
CA THR A 93 0.26 16.42 -7.55
C THR A 93 -0.94 15.63 -7.07
N ARG A 94 -1.71 15.06 -7.99
CA ARG A 94 -2.89 14.25 -7.70
C ARG A 94 -2.56 12.76 -7.81
N ILE A 95 -2.83 12.01 -6.75
CA ILE A 95 -2.79 10.54 -6.77
C ILE A 95 -4.18 10.07 -7.18
N THR A 96 -4.30 9.46 -8.37
CA THR A 96 -5.60 9.13 -8.97
C THR A 96 -5.98 7.66 -8.84
N GLY A 97 -5.04 6.79 -8.46
CA GLY A 97 -5.29 5.36 -8.30
C GLY A 97 -4.02 4.52 -8.42
N LEU A 98 -4.16 3.35 -9.02
CA LEU A 98 -3.04 2.47 -9.36
C LEU A 98 -2.67 2.66 -10.82
N GLN A 99 -1.38 2.82 -11.08
CA GLN A 99 -0.80 2.65 -12.41
C GLN A 99 -0.63 1.16 -12.71
N ASP A 100 -0.11 0.42 -11.73
CA ASP A 100 0.10 -1.03 -11.77
C ASP A 100 -0.24 -1.65 -10.40
N GLU A 101 -0.19 -2.97 -10.25
CA GLU A 101 -0.53 -3.66 -8.99
C GLU A 101 0.23 -3.14 -7.75
N THR A 102 1.43 -2.59 -7.93
CA THR A 102 2.31 -2.08 -6.86
C THR A 102 2.67 -0.60 -7.00
N THR A 103 2.14 0.09 -8.02
CA THR A 103 2.55 1.46 -8.35
C THR A 103 1.34 2.38 -8.32
N LEU A 104 1.40 3.47 -7.56
CA LEU A 104 0.33 4.47 -7.56
C LEU A 104 0.47 5.40 -8.78
N ALA A 105 -0.64 5.71 -9.42
CA ALA A 105 -0.71 6.70 -10.49
C ALA A 105 -0.69 8.12 -9.89
N ALA A 106 0.29 8.91 -10.29
CA ALA A 106 0.42 10.31 -9.92
C ALA A 106 0.38 11.21 -11.16
N GLN A 107 -0.33 12.33 -11.05
CA GLN A 107 -0.42 13.35 -12.09
C GLN A 107 -0.09 14.70 -11.49
N THR A 108 1.01 15.31 -11.92
CA THR A 108 1.35 16.69 -11.54
C THR A 108 0.78 17.64 -12.57
N THR A 109 0.00 18.61 -12.11
CA THR A 109 -0.44 19.75 -12.92
C THR A 109 0.20 21.01 -12.39
N THR A 110 0.82 21.77 -13.28
CA THR A 110 1.31 23.11 -12.98
C THR A 110 0.12 24.07 -12.99
N GLY A 111 -0.09 24.76 -11.88
CA GLY A 111 -1.11 25.77 -11.73
C GLY A 111 -0.62 27.09 -12.33
N GLY A 112 -1.40 27.64 -13.25
CA GLY A 112 -1.10 28.92 -13.89
C GLY A 112 -2.35 29.45 -14.61
N GLU A 113 -2.63 30.74 -14.41
CA GLU A 113 -3.64 31.46 -15.18
C GLU A 113 -3.26 31.40 -16.68
N GLY A 114 -4.12 30.76 -17.48
CA GLY A 114 -4.21 31.02 -18.91
C GLY A 114 -5.17 32.16 -19.19
#